data_AF-A0AAU2RCR7-F1
#
_entry.id   AF-A0AAU2RCR7-F1
#
_cell.length_a   1.000
_cell.length_b   1.000
_cell.length_c   1.000
_cell.angle_alpha   90.00
_cell.angle_beta   90.00
_cell.angle_gamma   90.00
#
_symmetry.space_group_name_H-M   'P 1'
#
loop_
_entity.id
_entity.type
_entity.pdbx_description
1 polymer ?
#
loop_
_entity_poly.entity_id
_entity_poly.type
_entity_poly.pdbx_seq_one_letter_code
_entity_poly.pdbx_strand_id
1 'polypeptide(L)'
;MADTESGTGLPVSLEVAWGLRERPAKGPRPGLSLDRIVDTAVWIAAAEGLGAVSMGRIAKELGVSPMSLYRYVGAKDELYVLMLEAAVGVPPEGPPSGSGWRECLAWWARAQRAVFRRNLWVLRIPTSGPPIGPNSLAWMEAALAGLDGTGLREEEKLSVLMLVGGYVRNESVLTSDLEAGMRASGVGPDESLRRYTAALGALTDAERHPAIARLLGSGVFEHGDEGDTDFDFDFGLDRVLDGIEVLVESRR
;
A
#
# COMPACT_ATOMS: atom_id res chain seq x y z
N MET A 1 -30.24 -29.72 -18.10
CA MET A 1 -31.36 -28.76 -18.12
C MET A 1 -30.90 -27.54 -17.33
N ALA A 2 -30.69 -26.47 -18.09
CA ALA A 2 -30.39 -25.07 -17.83
C ALA A 2 -30.24 -24.50 -16.40
N ASP A 3 -29.27 -23.59 -16.34
CA ASP A 3 -29.16 -22.34 -15.56
C ASP A 3 -28.79 -22.37 -14.08
N THR A 4 -27.51 -22.07 -13.83
CA THR A 4 -27.12 -21.07 -12.82
C THR A 4 -25.78 -20.38 -13.20
N GLU A 5 -25.65 -19.86 -14.42
CA GLU A 5 -24.70 -18.77 -14.71
C GLU A 5 -25.36 -17.45 -14.32
N SER A 6 -25.51 -17.21 -13.02
CA SER A 6 -25.96 -15.93 -12.47
C SER A 6 -24.97 -15.47 -11.40
N GLY A 7 -23.77 -15.16 -11.86
CA GLY A 7 -22.73 -14.49 -11.10
C GLY A 7 -21.91 -13.65 -12.08
N THR A 8 -21.32 -12.56 -11.62
CA THR A 8 -20.55 -11.62 -12.46
C THR A 8 -19.28 -12.23 -13.08
N GLY A 9 -19.03 -13.52 -12.89
CA GLY A 9 -17.77 -14.20 -13.20
C GLY A 9 -16.64 -13.85 -12.21
N LEU A 10 -16.91 -12.99 -11.22
CA LEU A 10 -15.94 -12.57 -10.21
C LEU A 10 -15.84 -13.58 -9.06
N PRO A 11 -14.66 -13.69 -8.41
CA PRO A 11 -14.51 -14.37 -7.12
C PRO A 11 -15.53 -13.86 -6.10
N VAL A 12 -15.99 -14.75 -5.22
CA VAL A 12 -17.06 -14.45 -4.25
C VAL A 12 -16.69 -13.28 -3.34
N SER A 13 -15.42 -13.16 -2.94
CA SER A 13 -14.93 -12.03 -2.14
C SER A 13 -15.14 -10.69 -2.82
N LEU A 14 -14.93 -10.60 -4.13
CA LEU A 14 -15.14 -9.38 -4.89
C LEU A 14 -16.64 -9.08 -5.02
N GLU A 15 -17.47 -10.07 -5.32
CA GLU A 15 -18.92 -9.84 -5.36
C GLU A 15 -19.46 -9.31 -4.03
N VAL A 16 -18.91 -9.77 -2.89
CA VAL A 16 -19.29 -9.22 -1.59
C VAL A 16 -18.70 -7.83 -1.33
N ALA A 17 -17.45 -7.56 -1.71
CA ALA A 17 -16.86 -6.23 -1.61
C ALA A 17 -17.70 -5.19 -2.36
N TRP A 18 -18.19 -5.56 -3.55
CA TRP A 18 -19.08 -4.75 -4.37
C TRP A 18 -20.54 -4.70 -3.88
N GLY A 19 -20.89 -5.45 -2.83
CA GLY A 19 -22.28 -5.55 -2.34
C GLY A 19 -23.23 -6.27 -3.30
N LEU A 20 -22.71 -7.01 -4.29
CA LEU A 20 -23.48 -7.73 -5.31
C LEU A 20 -24.05 -9.07 -4.81
N ARG A 21 -23.57 -9.57 -3.65
CA ARG A 21 -24.19 -10.67 -2.92
C ARG A 21 -24.75 -10.17 -1.59
N GLU A 22 -26.01 -10.53 -1.33
CA GLU A 22 -26.62 -10.30 -0.02
C GLU A 22 -25.88 -11.09 1.06
N ARG A 23 -25.50 -10.37 2.13
CA ARG A 23 -24.95 -10.96 3.36
C ARG A 23 -25.96 -11.96 3.93
N PRO A 24 -25.58 -13.17 4.35
CA PRO A 24 -26.53 -14.12 4.92
C PRO A 24 -27.19 -13.50 6.16
N ALA A 25 -28.46 -13.12 6.05
CA ALA A 25 -29.24 -12.57 7.15
C ALA A 25 -30.52 -13.38 7.35
N LYS A 26 -30.51 -14.29 8.34
CA LYS A 26 -31.68 -14.57 9.20
C LYS A 26 -31.31 -15.39 10.45
N GLY A 27 -31.48 -14.77 11.62
CA GLY A 27 -31.34 -15.36 12.96
C GLY A 27 -30.98 -14.30 14.02
N PRO A 28 -31.40 -14.44 15.30
CA PRO A 28 -31.24 -13.39 16.31
C PRO A 28 -29.74 -13.13 16.58
N ARG A 29 -29.27 -11.97 16.12
CA ARG A 29 -27.87 -11.48 16.07
C ARG A 29 -26.88 -12.50 15.47
N PRO A 30 -26.42 -12.34 14.21
CA PRO A 30 -25.36 -13.19 13.72
C PRO A 30 -24.10 -12.85 14.52
N GLY A 31 -23.66 -13.75 15.39
CA GLY A 31 -22.38 -13.61 16.09
C GLY A 31 -21.18 -13.52 15.14
N LEU A 32 -21.38 -13.77 13.84
CA LEU A 32 -20.37 -13.78 12.80
C LEU A 32 -20.88 -13.08 11.54
N SER A 33 -20.16 -12.07 11.06
CA SER A 33 -20.39 -11.38 9.79
C SER A 33 -19.09 -11.31 9.01
N LEU A 34 -19.15 -11.09 7.70
CA LEU A 34 -17.94 -10.92 6.91
C LEU A 34 -17.10 -9.73 7.40
N ASP A 35 -17.73 -8.58 7.64
CA ASP A 35 -17.07 -7.38 8.17
C ASP A 35 -16.31 -7.72 9.46
N ARG A 36 -16.96 -8.43 10.39
CA ARG A 36 -16.31 -8.83 11.65
C ARG A 36 -15.12 -9.78 11.43
N ILE A 37 -15.19 -10.66 10.43
CA ILE A 37 -14.07 -11.55 10.05
C ILE A 37 -12.91 -10.71 9.50
N VAL A 38 -13.19 -9.79 8.58
CA VAL A 38 -12.19 -8.93 7.94
C VAL A 38 -11.55 -7.99 8.97
N ASP A 39 -12.33 -7.31 9.80
CA ASP A 39 -11.85 -6.43 10.87
C ASP A 39 -10.92 -7.17 11.84
N THR A 40 -11.30 -8.40 12.21
CA THR A 40 -10.46 -9.24 13.08
C THR A 40 -9.15 -9.63 12.40
N ALA A 41 -9.20 -9.98 11.10
CA ALA A 41 -8.01 -10.32 10.34
C ALA A 41 -7.07 -9.10 10.17
N VAL A 42 -7.62 -7.91 9.92
CA VAL A 42 -6.88 -6.63 9.88
C VAL A 42 -6.25 -6.33 11.23
N TRP A 43 -6.99 -6.50 12.33
CA TRP A 43 -6.45 -6.31 13.68
C TRP A 43 -5.30 -7.27 13.99
N ILE A 44 -5.43 -8.57 13.65
CA ILE A 44 -4.34 -9.55 13.77
C ILE A 44 -3.13 -9.12 12.93
N ALA A 45 -3.35 -8.70 11.67
CA ALA A 45 -2.26 -8.29 10.79
C ALA A 45 -1.52 -7.05 11.31
N ALA A 46 -2.24 -6.09 11.89
CA ALA A 46 -1.66 -4.89 12.48
C ALA A 46 -0.87 -5.19 13.77
N ALA A 47 -1.36 -6.12 14.60
CA ALA A 47 -0.74 -6.45 15.88
C ALA A 47 0.41 -7.47 15.78
N GLU A 48 0.23 -8.50 14.96
CA GLU A 48 1.09 -9.69 14.92
C GLU A 48 1.74 -9.91 13.53
N GLY A 49 1.41 -9.06 12.55
CA GLY A 49 1.88 -9.18 11.17
C GLY A 49 1.04 -10.13 10.31
N LEU A 50 1.17 -10.00 8.98
CA LEU A 50 0.38 -10.78 8.02
C LEU A 50 0.57 -12.30 8.17
N GLY A 51 1.76 -12.75 8.60
CA GLY A 51 2.05 -14.17 8.82
C GLY A 51 1.18 -14.83 9.90
N ALA A 52 0.71 -14.07 10.89
CA ALA A 52 -0.18 -14.57 11.95
C ALA A 52 -1.62 -14.77 11.47
N VAL A 53 -1.99 -14.16 10.34
CA VAL A 53 -3.35 -14.23 9.79
C VAL A 53 -3.60 -15.64 9.23
N SER A 54 -4.47 -16.37 9.92
CA SER A 54 -4.94 -17.69 9.52
C SER A 54 -6.40 -17.89 9.94
N MET A 55 -7.13 -18.76 9.23
CA MET A 55 -8.52 -19.08 9.58
C MET A 55 -8.63 -19.58 11.03
N GLY A 56 -7.66 -20.36 11.51
CA GLY A 56 -7.62 -20.83 12.89
C GLY A 56 -7.42 -19.69 13.90
N ARG A 57 -6.47 -18.78 13.67
CA ARG A 57 -6.21 -17.62 14.54
C ARG A 57 -7.43 -16.69 14.62
N ILE A 58 -8.08 -16.43 13.48
CA ILE A 58 -9.29 -15.60 13.40
C ILE A 58 -10.46 -16.28 14.13
N ALA A 59 -10.67 -17.58 13.90
CA ALA A 59 -11.75 -18.32 14.55
C ALA A 59 -11.59 -18.36 16.07
N LYS A 60 -10.34 -18.53 16.55
CA LYS A 60 -9.98 -18.46 17.96
C LYS A 60 -10.32 -17.08 18.56
N GLU A 61 -9.96 -16.00 17.87
CA GLU A 61 -10.27 -14.63 18.32
C GLU A 61 -11.79 -14.39 18.40
N LEU A 62 -12.53 -14.92 17.43
CA LEU A 62 -13.98 -14.76 17.35
C LEU A 62 -14.76 -15.75 18.22
N GLY A 63 -14.10 -16.73 18.84
CA GLY A 63 -14.75 -17.78 19.64
C GLY A 63 -15.66 -18.71 18.82
N VAL A 64 -15.33 -18.94 17.54
CA VAL A 64 -16.11 -19.79 16.61
C VAL A 64 -15.26 -20.93 16.06
N SER A 65 -15.89 -21.90 15.39
CA SER A 65 -15.16 -22.93 14.65
C SER A 65 -14.59 -22.37 13.34
N PRO A 66 -13.38 -22.78 12.89
CA PRO A 66 -12.84 -22.36 11.59
C PRO A 66 -13.77 -22.67 10.42
N MET A 67 -14.48 -23.80 10.49
CA MET A 67 -15.48 -24.20 9.48
C MET A 67 -16.59 -23.16 9.30
N SER A 68 -16.90 -22.38 10.33
CA SER A 68 -17.90 -21.30 10.25
C SER A 68 -17.44 -20.12 9.42
N LEU A 69 -16.12 -19.87 9.32
CA LEU A 69 -15.55 -18.77 8.53
C LEU A 69 -15.63 -19.05 7.04
N TYR A 70 -15.46 -20.31 6.63
CA TYR A 70 -15.50 -20.74 5.23
C TYR A 70 -16.85 -20.52 4.53
N ARG A 71 -17.93 -20.25 5.29
CA ARG A 71 -19.21 -19.81 4.73
C ARG A 71 -19.19 -18.38 4.19
N TYR A 72 -18.22 -17.59 4.62
CA TYR A 72 -18.09 -16.17 4.25
C TYR A 72 -16.89 -15.92 3.33
N VAL A 73 -15.79 -16.66 3.55
CA VAL A 73 -14.55 -16.52 2.78
C VAL A 73 -14.00 -17.90 2.47
N GLY A 74 -13.99 -18.28 1.19
CA GLY A 74 -13.68 -19.63 0.74
C GLY A 74 -12.18 -19.94 0.81
N ALA A 75 -11.32 -18.94 0.63
CA ALA A 75 -9.87 -19.11 0.58
C ALA A 75 -9.10 -17.98 1.28
N LYS A 76 -7.82 -18.24 1.60
CA LYS A 76 -6.95 -17.22 2.20
C LYS A 76 -6.73 -16.02 1.28
N ASP A 77 -6.59 -16.27 -0.02
CA ASP A 77 -6.39 -15.20 -1.01
C ASP A 77 -7.63 -14.31 -1.14
N GLU A 78 -8.82 -14.88 -1.02
CA GLU A 78 -10.07 -14.13 -0.95
C GLU A 78 -10.12 -13.22 0.29
N LEU A 79 -9.65 -13.72 1.44
CA LEU A 79 -9.54 -12.92 2.66
C LEU A 79 -8.56 -11.75 2.46
N TYR A 80 -7.42 -11.99 1.81
CA TYR A 80 -6.44 -10.95 1.54
C TYR A 80 -6.98 -9.82 0.66
N VAL A 81 -7.79 -10.13 -0.35
CA VAL A 81 -8.46 -9.11 -1.18
C VAL A 81 -9.36 -8.23 -0.30
N LEU A 82 -10.16 -8.84 0.57
CA LEU A 82 -11.06 -8.09 1.46
C LEU A 82 -10.30 -7.27 2.51
N MET A 83 -9.20 -7.81 3.05
CA MET A 83 -8.34 -7.10 3.98
C MET A 83 -7.67 -5.90 3.31
N LEU A 84 -7.19 -6.06 2.07
CA LEU A 84 -6.63 -4.97 1.28
C LEU A 84 -7.68 -3.86 1.08
N GLU A 85 -8.89 -4.22 0.63
CA GLU A 85 -9.96 -3.24 0.42
C GLU A 85 -10.34 -2.50 1.71
N ALA A 86 -10.41 -3.21 2.84
CA ALA A 86 -10.69 -2.60 4.14
C ALA A 86 -9.57 -1.66 4.61
N ALA A 87 -8.31 -2.04 4.39
CA ALA A 87 -7.15 -1.25 4.81
C ALA A 87 -6.92 -0.02 3.92
N VAL A 88 -7.16 -0.16 2.61
CA VAL A 88 -7.03 0.94 1.65
C VAL A 88 -8.12 1.98 1.86
N GLY A 89 -9.37 1.53 2.06
CA GLY A 89 -10.51 2.41 2.31
C GLY A 89 -10.81 3.35 1.14
N VAL A 90 -11.82 4.19 1.31
CA VAL A 90 -12.16 5.23 0.32
C VAL A 90 -11.05 6.28 0.29
N PRO A 91 -10.63 6.77 -0.90
CA PRO A 91 -9.70 7.88 -0.96
C PRO A 91 -10.24 9.08 -0.17
N PRO A 92 -9.37 9.84 0.53
CA PRO A 92 -9.80 11.07 1.18
C PRO A 92 -10.32 12.08 0.15
N GLU A 93 -10.89 13.18 0.61
CA GLU A 93 -11.27 14.26 -0.29
C GLU A 93 -10.01 14.84 -0.97
N GLY A 94 -10.09 14.96 -2.30
CA GLY A 94 -9.00 15.46 -3.14
C GLY A 94 -8.87 16.97 -3.14
N PRO A 95 -7.85 17.51 -3.83
CA PRO A 95 -7.73 18.94 -4.06
C PRO A 95 -8.97 19.50 -4.76
N PRO A 96 -9.27 20.81 -4.62
CA PRO A 96 -10.37 21.45 -5.32
C PRO A 96 -10.31 21.24 -6.83
N SER A 97 -11.48 21.25 -7.48
CA SER A 97 -11.53 21.20 -8.95
C SER A 97 -10.72 22.34 -9.56
N GLY A 98 -9.83 22.02 -10.50
CA GLY A 98 -8.95 23.00 -11.16
C GLY A 98 -7.54 23.15 -10.57
N SER A 99 -7.18 22.39 -9.52
CA SER A 99 -5.84 22.40 -8.90
C SER A 99 -4.69 21.96 -9.83
N GLY A 100 -5.03 21.40 -11.00
CA GLY A 100 -4.06 20.93 -11.99
C GLY A 100 -3.53 19.53 -11.68
N TRP A 101 -3.08 18.84 -12.73
CA TRP A 101 -2.73 17.42 -12.65
C TRP A 101 -1.60 17.11 -11.66
N ARG A 102 -0.62 18.02 -11.56
CA ARG A 102 0.56 17.84 -10.71
C ARG A 102 0.18 17.82 -9.23
N GLU A 103 -0.69 18.75 -8.80
CA GLU A 103 -1.19 18.80 -7.43
C GLU A 103 -2.05 17.57 -7.10
N CYS A 104 -2.92 17.16 -8.03
CA CYS A 104 -3.75 15.96 -7.87
C CYS A 104 -2.91 14.69 -7.69
N LEU A 105 -1.89 14.46 -8.52
CA LEU A 105 -1.03 13.28 -8.39
C LEU A 105 -0.16 13.33 -7.13
N ALA A 106 0.33 14.52 -6.75
CA ALA A 106 1.12 14.67 -5.52
C ALA A 106 0.27 14.37 -4.27
N TRP A 107 -0.96 14.87 -4.23
CA TRP A 107 -1.94 14.50 -3.20
C TRP A 107 -2.22 12.99 -3.20
N TRP A 108 -2.48 12.41 -4.37
CA TRP A 108 -2.81 10.99 -4.50
C TRP A 108 -1.67 10.09 -4.00
N ALA A 109 -0.43 10.44 -4.33
CA ALA A 109 0.76 9.73 -3.86
C ALA A 109 0.92 9.81 -2.34
N ARG A 110 0.78 11.01 -1.75
CA ARG A 110 0.86 11.21 -0.29
C ARG A 110 -0.26 10.49 0.46
N ALA A 111 -1.47 10.53 -0.08
CA ALA A 111 -2.61 9.87 0.52
C ALA A 111 -2.45 8.33 0.51
N GLN A 112 -1.96 7.75 -0.59
CA GLN A 112 -1.60 6.32 -0.62
C GLN A 112 -0.47 5.98 0.36
N ARG A 113 0.58 6.81 0.43
CA ARG A 113 1.67 6.60 1.40
C ARG A 113 1.14 6.60 2.84
N ALA A 114 0.23 7.50 3.18
CA ALA A 114 -0.39 7.54 4.50
C ALA A 114 -1.18 6.25 4.81
N VAL A 115 -1.89 5.70 3.82
CA VAL A 115 -2.58 4.40 3.94
C VAL A 115 -1.58 3.26 4.19
N PHE A 116 -0.48 3.20 3.43
CA PHE A 116 0.54 2.16 3.62
C PHE A 116 1.24 2.28 4.97
N ARG A 117 1.64 3.49 5.39
CA ARG A 117 2.29 3.70 6.70
C ARG A 117 1.42 3.23 7.87
N ARG A 118 0.09 3.40 7.78
CA ARG A 118 -0.85 2.89 8.78
C ARG A 118 -1.04 1.37 8.72
N ASN A 119 -0.78 0.75 7.56
CA ASN A 119 -1.10 -0.63 7.26
C ASN A 119 0.06 -1.36 6.56
N LEU A 120 1.28 -1.29 7.09
CA LEU A 120 2.48 -1.84 6.44
C LEU A 120 2.36 -3.34 6.09
N TRP A 121 1.54 -4.08 6.82
CA TRP A 121 1.23 -5.49 6.54
C TRP A 121 0.58 -5.72 5.16
N VAL A 122 -0.10 -4.72 4.60
CA VAL A 122 -0.70 -4.76 3.25
C VAL A 122 0.36 -4.97 2.18
N LEU A 123 1.57 -4.42 2.38
CA LEU A 123 2.67 -4.54 1.43
C LEU A 123 3.20 -5.98 1.31
N ARG A 124 2.83 -6.85 2.26
CA ARG A 124 3.19 -8.28 2.26
C ARG A 124 2.12 -9.18 1.62
N ILE A 125 0.96 -8.62 1.25
CA ILE A 125 -0.06 -9.37 0.52
C ILE A 125 0.49 -9.67 -0.88
N PRO A 126 0.49 -10.94 -1.34
CA PRO A 126 0.87 -11.29 -2.69
C PRO A 126 -0.02 -10.59 -3.72
N THR A 127 0.59 -10.00 -4.75
CA THR A 127 -0.15 -9.39 -5.86
C THR A 127 -0.68 -10.50 -6.77
N SER A 128 -1.97 -10.80 -6.68
CA SER A 128 -2.62 -11.87 -7.46
C SER A 128 -3.17 -11.40 -8.81
N GLY A 129 -3.21 -10.09 -9.06
CA GLY A 129 -3.76 -9.47 -10.27
C GLY A 129 -4.08 -7.99 -10.07
N PRO A 130 -4.61 -7.31 -11.10
CA PRO A 130 -5.05 -5.92 -10.98
C PRO A 130 -6.13 -5.78 -9.90
N PRO A 131 -6.07 -4.74 -9.08
CA PRO A 131 -7.06 -4.53 -8.03
C PRO A 131 -8.37 -4.07 -8.66
N ILE A 132 -9.44 -4.84 -8.43
CA ILE A 132 -10.79 -4.59 -8.98
C ILE A 132 -11.83 -4.46 -7.87
N GLY A 133 -11.40 -4.20 -6.64
CA GLY A 133 -12.31 -3.91 -5.53
C GLY A 133 -12.79 -2.45 -5.57
N PRO A 134 -13.92 -2.15 -4.92
CA PRO A 134 -14.57 -0.84 -4.99
C PRO A 134 -13.69 0.31 -4.51
N ASN A 135 -12.95 0.12 -3.42
CA ASN A 135 -12.06 1.16 -2.89
C ASN A 135 -10.87 1.34 -3.82
N SER A 136 -10.25 0.24 -4.27
CA SER A 136 -9.15 0.31 -5.23
C SER A 136 -9.55 1.01 -6.54
N LEU A 137 -10.75 0.75 -7.07
CA LEU A 137 -11.25 1.48 -8.25
C LEU A 137 -11.56 2.94 -7.95
N ALA A 138 -12.04 3.28 -6.75
CA ALA A 138 -12.23 4.69 -6.35
C ALA A 138 -10.89 5.45 -6.31
N TRP A 139 -9.81 4.81 -5.83
CA TRP A 139 -8.45 5.38 -5.89
C TRP A 139 -7.94 5.55 -7.32
N MET A 140 -8.25 4.60 -8.21
CA MET A 140 -7.92 4.69 -9.63
C MET A 140 -8.68 5.85 -10.30
N GLU A 141 -9.98 5.95 -10.06
CA GLU A 141 -10.84 7.02 -10.56
C GLU A 141 -10.33 8.41 -10.12
N ALA A 142 -9.97 8.57 -8.84
CA ALA A 142 -9.44 9.83 -8.33
C ALA A 142 -8.16 10.28 -9.06
N ALA A 143 -7.25 9.34 -9.36
CA ALA A 143 -6.04 9.66 -10.11
C ALA A 143 -6.30 9.94 -11.59
N LEU A 144 -7.20 9.17 -12.23
CA LEU A 144 -7.58 9.38 -13.63
C LEU A 144 -8.28 10.74 -13.82
N ALA A 145 -9.19 11.10 -12.90
CA ALA A 145 -9.83 12.41 -12.88
C ALA A 145 -8.80 13.54 -12.71
N GLY A 146 -7.76 13.33 -11.89
CA GLY A 146 -6.66 14.28 -11.75
C GLY A 146 -5.85 14.49 -13.04
N LEU A 147 -5.82 13.51 -13.93
CA LEU A 147 -5.13 13.59 -15.23
C LEU A 147 -6.02 14.11 -16.36
N ASP A 148 -7.27 14.48 -16.08
CA ASP A 148 -8.15 15.02 -17.11
C ASP A 148 -7.62 16.35 -17.67
N GLY A 149 -7.84 16.59 -18.96
CA GLY A 149 -7.36 17.79 -19.66
C GLY A 149 -5.85 17.86 -19.91
N THR A 150 -5.06 16.83 -19.60
CA THR A 150 -3.60 16.80 -19.84
C THR A 150 -3.18 16.46 -21.28
N GLY A 151 -4.10 16.00 -22.12
CA GLY A 151 -3.80 15.52 -23.48
C GLY A 151 -3.14 14.13 -23.55
N LEU A 152 -2.89 13.49 -22.40
CA LEU A 152 -2.37 12.12 -22.33
C LEU A 152 -3.39 11.12 -22.89
N ARG A 153 -2.89 10.10 -23.59
CA ARG A 153 -3.69 8.95 -24.04
C ARG A 153 -4.05 8.06 -22.84
N GLU A 154 -5.12 7.28 -22.93
CA GLU A 154 -5.59 6.44 -21.81
C GLU A 154 -4.53 5.43 -21.32
N GLU A 155 -3.77 4.85 -22.24
CA GLU A 155 -2.64 3.96 -21.91
C GLU A 155 -1.50 4.68 -21.15
N GLU A 156 -1.31 5.98 -21.42
CA GLU A 156 -0.31 6.82 -20.77
C GLU A 156 -0.76 7.20 -19.38
N LYS A 157 -2.05 7.56 -19.21
CA LYS A 157 -2.64 7.81 -17.89
C LYS A 157 -2.46 6.59 -16.98
N LEU A 158 -2.81 5.39 -17.47
CA LEU A 158 -2.62 4.16 -16.69
C LEU A 158 -1.14 3.91 -16.35
N SER A 159 -0.23 4.16 -17.31
CA SER A 159 1.22 4.03 -17.08
C SER A 159 1.74 5.02 -16.04
N VAL A 160 1.22 6.25 -16.02
CA VAL A 160 1.52 7.28 -15.00
C VAL A 160 1.04 6.83 -13.62
N LEU A 161 -0.18 6.31 -13.51
CA LEU A 161 -0.71 5.75 -12.26
C LEU A 161 0.18 4.62 -11.73
N MET A 162 0.59 3.70 -12.60
CA MET A 162 1.49 2.59 -12.25
C MET A 162 2.88 3.08 -11.82
N LEU A 163 3.42 4.10 -12.47
CA LEU A 163 4.71 4.70 -12.14
C LEU A 163 4.67 5.36 -10.75
N VAL A 164 3.70 6.24 -10.52
CA VAL A 164 3.58 6.99 -9.26
C VAL A 164 3.20 6.04 -8.11
N GLY A 165 2.22 5.15 -8.32
CA GLY A 165 1.83 4.16 -7.32
C GLY A 165 2.94 3.15 -7.02
N GLY A 166 3.71 2.76 -8.04
CA GLY A 166 4.89 1.91 -7.90
C GLY A 166 6.00 2.58 -7.07
N TYR A 167 6.26 3.87 -7.29
CA TYR A 167 7.18 4.65 -6.48
C TYR A 167 6.76 4.66 -5.00
N VAL A 168 5.50 5.03 -4.72
CA VAL A 168 4.94 5.06 -3.35
C VAL A 168 5.06 3.69 -2.69
N ARG A 169 4.68 2.63 -3.40
CA ARG A 169 4.76 1.26 -2.88
C ARG A 169 6.19 0.86 -2.56
N ASN A 170 7.15 1.16 -3.45
CA ASN A 170 8.55 0.79 -3.26
C ASN A 170 9.18 1.51 -2.07
N GLU A 171 8.96 2.83 -1.95
CA GLU A 171 9.42 3.61 -0.80
C GLU A 171 8.81 3.07 0.49
N SER A 172 7.51 2.81 0.52
CA SER A 172 6.84 2.28 1.72
C SER A 172 7.33 0.88 2.11
N VAL A 173 7.68 0.02 1.14
CA VAL A 173 8.30 -1.30 1.40
C VAL A 173 9.69 -1.13 2.00
N LEU A 174 10.52 -0.26 1.42
CA LEU A 174 11.88 -0.01 1.90
C LEU A 174 11.86 0.52 3.34
N THR A 175 11.02 1.52 3.61
CA THR A 175 10.84 2.09 4.95
C THR A 175 10.38 1.03 5.94
N SER A 176 9.40 0.19 5.57
CA SER A 176 8.93 -0.94 6.39
C SER A 176 10.04 -1.96 6.70
N ASP A 177 10.84 -2.32 5.70
CA ASP A 177 11.92 -3.30 5.82
C ASP A 177 13.03 -2.77 6.74
N LEU A 178 13.41 -1.50 6.58
CA LEU A 178 14.39 -0.83 7.43
C LEU A 178 13.91 -0.72 8.89
N GLU A 179 12.66 -0.29 9.10
CA GLU A 179 12.06 -0.22 10.44
C GLU A 179 11.99 -1.60 11.12
N ALA A 180 11.64 -2.65 10.36
CA ALA A 180 11.63 -4.02 10.88
C ALA A 180 13.05 -4.50 11.23
N GLY A 181 14.04 -4.22 10.39
CA GLY A 181 15.45 -4.53 10.64
C GLY A 181 16.00 -3.83 11.88
N MET A 182 15.69 -2.55 12.06
CA MET A 182 16.06 -1.77 13.25
C MET A 182 15.40 -2.31 14.52
N ARG A 183 14.10 -2.62 14.49
CA ARG A 183 13.42 -3.25 15.64
C ARG A 183 14.02 -4.60 16.00
N ALA A 184 14.38 -5.42 15.01
CA ALA A 184 14.99 -6.73 15.23
C ALA A 184 16.42 -6.63 15.82
N SER A 185 17.16 -5.57 15.50
CA SER A 185 18.50 -5.34 16.04
C SER A 185 18.49 -4.82 17.47
N GLY A 186 17.38 -4.22 17.92
CA GLY A 186 17.22 -3.63 19.25
C GLY A 186 17.97 -2.29 19.43
N VAL A 187 18.39 -1.67 18.32
CA VAL A 187 19.21 -0.45 18.29
C VAL A 187 18.36 0.72 17.80
N GLY A 188 18.49 1.90 18.43
CA GLY A 188 17.81 3.11 17.97
C GLY A 188 18.28 3.59 16.58
N PRO A 189 17.50 4.44 15.89
CA PRO A 189 17.83 4.94 14.54
C PRO A 189 19.22 5.59 14.46
N ASP A 190 19.54 6.54 15.36
CA ASP A 190 20.83 7.24 15.34
C ASP A 190 22.01 6.30 15.56
N GLU A 191 21.84 5.32 16.44
CA GLU A 191 22.90 4.35 16.70
C GLU A 191 23.08 3.37 15.52
N SER A 192 21.99 3.00 14.85
CA SER A 192 22.05 2.21 13.62
C SER A 192 22.78 2.98 12.52
N LEU A 193 22.50 4.27 12.36
CA LEU A 193 23.19 5.14 11.40
C LEU A 193 24.67 5.28 11.74
N ARG A 194 25.02 5.55 13.01
CA ARG A 194 26.43 5.61 13.45
C ARG A 194 27.18 4.31 13.17
N ARG A 195 26.56 3.16 13.44
CA ARG A 195 27.15 1.84 13.16
C ARG A 195 27.33 1.63 11.66
N TYR A 196 26.37 2.02 10.84
CA TYR A 196 26.45 1.94 9.39
C TYR A 196 27.59 2.82 8.84
N THR A 197 27.67 4.09 9.25
CA THR A 197 28.73 5.02 8.86
C THR A 197 30.12 4.50 9.26
N ALA A 198 30.26 3.99 10.48
CA ALA A 198 31.51 3.40 10.95
C ALA A 198 31.91 2.15 10.14
N ALA A 199 30.94 1.28 9.81
CA ALA A 199 31.18 0.11 8.99
C ALA A 199 31.59 0.49 7.56
N LEU A 200 30.92 1.46 6.94
CA LEU A 200 31.32 1.99 5.63
C LEU A 200 32.74 2.54 5.66
N GLY A 201 33.10 3.32 6.69
CA GLY A 201 34.46 3.84 6.84
C GLY A 201 35.52 2.76 7.04
N ALA A 202 35.19 1.66 7.74
CA ALA A 202 36.11 0.54 7.94
C ALA A 202 36.27 -0.35 6.71
N LEU A 203 35.25 -0.44 5.85
CA LEU A 203 35.20 -1.33 4.69
C LEU A 203 35.58 -0.64 3.37
N THR A 204 35.66 0.69 3.34
CA THR A 204 35.96 1.45 2.13
C THR A 204 37.23 2.27 2.26
N ASP A 205 37.97 2.37 1.16
CA ASP A 205 39.14 3.24 1.00
C ASP A 205 38.92 4.19 -0.18
N ALA A 206 39.54 5.38 -0.11
CA ALA A 206 39.34 6.43 -1.10
C ALA A 206 39.91 6.09 -2.50
N GLU A 207 40.84 5.14 -2.60
CA GLU A 207 41.46 4.74 -3.87
C GLU A 207 40.50 3.84 -4.66
N ARG A 208 39.87 2.86 -3.99
CA ARG A 208 38.90 1.92 -4.59
C ARG A 208 37.47 2.42 -4.58
N HIS A 209 37.11 3.28 -3.61
CA HIS A 209 35.74 3.75 -3.39
C HIS A 209 35.65 5.28 -3.29
N PRO A 210 36.16 6.05 -4.28
CA PRO A 210 36.24 7.51 -4.19
C PRO A 210 34.87 8.18 -4.03
N ALA A 211 33.79 7.61 -4.60
CA ALA A 211 32.44 8.15 -4.44
C ALA A 211 31.89 7.97 -3.02
N ILE A 212 32.14 6.81 -2.38
CA ILE A 212 31.71 6.54 -1.00
C ILE A 212 32.54 7.40 -0.03
N ALA A 213 33.84 7.55 -0.28
CA ALA A 213 34.68 8.45 0.51
C ALA A 213 34.19 9.90 0.48
N ARG A 214 33.76 10.41 -0.69
CA ARG A 214 33.11 11.74 -0.78
C ARG A 214 31.81 11.82 -0.01
N LEU A 215 31.00 10.76 -0.04
CA LEU A 215 29.72 10.69 0.68
C LEU A 215 29.93 10.68 2.19
N LEU A 216 30.88 9.89 2.70
CA LEU A 216 31.25 9.89 4.11
C LEU A 216 31.80 11.25 4.53
N GLY A 217 32.63 11.88 3.70
CA GLY A 217 33.21 13.19 3.96
C GLY A 217 32.23 14.37 3.83
N SER A 218 31.02 14.17 3.30
CA SER A 218 30.02 15.25 3.18
C SER A 218 29.21 15.46 4.46
N GLY A 219 29.35 14.58 5.46
CA GLY A 219 28.58 14.65 6.70
C GLY A 219 27.09 14.31 6.53
N VAL A 220 26.69 13.73 5.40
CA VAL A 220 25.28 13.38 5.12
C VAL A 220 24.72 12.39 6.14
N PHE A 221 25.57 11.58 6.77
CA PHE A 221 25.21 10.61 7.80
C PHE A 221 25.42 11.13 9.23
N GLU A 222 25.87 12.38 9.41
CA GLU A 222 26.11 12.98 10.74
C GLU A 222 24.86 13.62 11.33
N HIS A 223 23.92 14.02 10.47
CA HIS A 223 22.60 14.51 10.87
C HIS A 223 21.62 13.34 10.76
N GLY A 224 21.62 12.44 11.74
CA GLY A 224 20.64 11.36 11.79
C GLY A 224 19.24 11.95 11.99
N ASP A 225 18.34 11.72 11.04
CA ASP A 225 16.86 11.83 11.08
C ASP A 225 16.21 13.06 11.77
N GLU A 226 16.97 14.06 12.22
CA GLU A 226 16.46 15.35 12.68
C GLU A 226 15.96 16.19 11.48
N GLY A 227 16.33 15.80 10.26
CA GLY A 227 15.85 16.36 9.01
C GLY A 227 14.72 15.52 8.43
N ASP A 228 13.54 16.14 8.29
CA ASP A 228 12.44 15.77 7.40
C ASP A 228 12.41 14.30 6.96
N THR A 229 11.86 13.41 7.81
CA THR A 229 11.59 11.98 7.49
C THR A 229 10.85 11.75 6.17
N ASP A 230 10.29 12.80 5.57
CA ASP A 230 9.59 12.75 4.29
C ASP A 230 10.41 13.31 3.12
N PHE A 231 11.64 13.80 3.34
CA PHE A 231 12.50 14.38 2.30
C PHE A 231 12.76 13.43 1.14
N ASP A 232 13.17 12.19 1.42
CA ASP A 232 13.48 11.22 0.36
C ASP A 232 12.22 10.85 -0.45
N PHE A 233 11.05 10.87 0.21
CA PHE A 233 9.77 10.64 -0.43
C PHE A 233 9.37 11.82 -1.33
N ASP A 234 9.41 13.05 -0.80
CA ASP A 234 9.01 14.23 -1.57
C ASP A 234 10.01 14.52 -2.70
N PHE A 235 11.31 14.32 -2.46
CA PHE A 235 12.34 14.44 -3.49
C PHE A 235 12.08 13.47 -4.64
N GLY A 236 11.88 12.18 -4.35
CA GLY A 236 11.64 11.19 -5.40
C GLY A 236 10.32 11.39 -6.12
N LEU A 237 9.25 11.75 -5.39
CA LEU A 237 7.96 12.09 -5.96
C LEU A 237 8.09 13.27 -6.93
N ASP A 238 8.77 14.35 -6.53
CA ASP A 238 8.96 15.51 -7.39
C ASP A 238 9.75 15.14 -8.65
N ARG A 239 10.78 14.29 -8.56
CA ARG A 239 11.52 13.84 -9.76
C ARG A 239 10.66 13.01 -10.71
N VAL A 240 9.77 12.18 -10.18
CA VAL A 240 8.80 11.43 -10.98
C VAL A 240 7.82 12.38 -11.66
N LEU A 241 7.27 13.35 -10.93
CA LEU A 241 6.33 14.35 -11.45
C LEU A 241 6.99 15.27 -12.50
N ASP A 242 8.25 15.67 -12.31
CA ASP A 242 9.01 16.44 -13.30
C ASP A 242 9.13 15.67 -14.63
N GLY A 243 9.37 14.36 -14.58
CA GLY A 243 9.41 13.51 -15.77
C GLY A 243 8.06 13.39 -16.48
N ILE A 244 6.97 13.32 -15.70
CA ILE A 244 5.59 13.30 -16.25
C ILE A 244 5.24 14.65 -16.87
N GLU A 245 5.72 15.77 -16.29
CA GLU A 245 5.48 17.11 -16.81
C GLU A 245 6.02 17.26 -18.23
N VAL A 246 7.24 16.79 -18.49
CA VAL A 246 7.82 16.77 -19.85
C VAL A 246 6.93 16.01 -20.84
N LEU A 247 6.35 14.88 -20.42
CA LEU A 247 5.41 14.13 -21.26
C LEU A 247 4.13 14.91 -21.51
N VAL A 248 3.52 15.49 -20.47
CA VAL A 248 2.29 16.29 -20.58
C VAL A 248 2.52 17.50 -21.49
N GLU A 249 3.64 18.20 -21.36
CA GLU A 249 4.01 19.34 -22.21
C GLU A 249 4.16 18.92 -23.68
N SER A 250 4.68 17.71 -23.95
CA SER A 250 4.78 17.19 -25.31
C SER A 250 3.44 16.82 -25.96
N ARG A 251 2.35 16.79 -25.17
CA ARG A 251 0.97 16.52 -25.63
C ARG A 251 0.12 17.78 -25.79
N ARG A 252 0.64 18.95 -25.38
CA ARG A 252 0.01 20.26 -25.61
C ARG A 252 0.33 20.78 -27.01
#